data_AF-A0A937ASP7-F1
#
_entry.id   AF-A0A937ASP7-F1
#
_cell.length_a   1.000
_cell.length_b   1.000
_cell.length_c   1.000
_cell.angle_alpha   90.00
_cell.angle_beta   90.00
_cell.angle_gamma   90.00
#
_symmetry.space_group_name_H-M   'P 1'
#
loop_
_entity.id
_entity.type
_entity.pdbx_description
1 polymer ?
#
loop_
_entity_poly.entity_id
_entity_poly.type
_entity_poly.pdbx_seq_one_letter_code
_entity_poly.pdbx_strand_id
1 'polypeptide(L)'
;MNYRHGYHAGGFTDLLKHTALCELLRLLTAKDKKLFVLDTHAGAGGYDLAADKARRTGEAEAGILRLLGESRSGMPGAVARYLAAVQAYDRKFGTQGSAGGG
;
A
#
# COMPACT_ATOMS: atom_id res chain seq x y z
N MET A 1 18.36 11.73 -8.36
CA MET A 1 17.28 12.54 -7.73
C MET A 1 17.28 12.31 -6.23
N ASN A 2 17.00 13.35 -5.44
CA ASN A 2 17.02 13.29 -3.97
C ASN A 2 15.69 12.81 -3.35
N TYR A 3 14.60 12.76 -4.12
CA TYR A 3 13.33 12.21 -3.66
C TYR A 3 13.45 10.69 -3.46
N ARG A 4 13.06 10.19 -2.28
CA ARG A 4 12.95 8.76 -2.03
C ARG A 4 11.56 8.45 -1.49
N HIS A 5 10.82 7.61 -2.22
CA HIS A 5 9.43 7.34 -1.87
C HIS A 5 9.27 6.68 -0.49
N GLY A 6 10.29 5.98 0.03
CA GLY A 6 10.26 5.40 1.38
C GLY A 6 10.09 6.40 2.54
N TYR A 7 10.25 7.71 2.32
CA TYR A 7 9.86 8.72 3.34
C TYR A 7 8.35 8.99 3.37
N HIS A 8 7.62 8.60 2.33
CA HIS A 8 6.19 8.93 2.15
C HIS A 8 5.31 7.68 1.97
N ALA A 9 5.94 6.50 1.96
CA ALA A 9 5.26 5.24 1.72
C ALA A 9 4.15 5.03 2.76
N GLY A 10 2.92 4.81 2.28
CA GLY A 10 1.75 4.62 3.15
C GLY A 10 1.13 5.90 3.72
N GLY A 11 1.61 7.09 3.32
CA GLY A 11 1.00 8.37 3.63
C GLY A 11 -0.35 8.60 2.95
N PHE A 12 -1.01 9.73 3.22
CA PHE A 12 -2.37 9.99 2.71
C PHE A 12 -2.47 9.99 1.18
N THR A 13 -1.43 10.48 0.48
CA THR A 13 -1.36 10.48 -0.98
C THR A 13 -1.33 9.06 -1.52
N ASP A 14 -0.65 8.16 -0.83
CA ASP A 14 -0.61 6.73 -1.15
C ASP A 14 -1.96 6.06 -0.95
N LEU A 15 -2.69 6.42 0.12
CA LEU A 15 -4.04 5.92 0.34
C LEU A 15 -4.98 6.29 -0.81
N LEU A 16 -4.97 7.57 -1.22
CA LEU A 16 -5.81 8.05 -2.32
C LEU A 16 -5.43 7.35 -3.64
N LYS A 17 -4.14 7.39 -4.01
CA LYS A 17 -3.68 6.89 -5.31
C LYS A 17 -3.91 5.38 -5.43
N HIS A 18 -3.64 4.61 -4.37
CA HIS A 18 -3.77 3.15 -4.43
C HIS A 18 -5.22 2.69 -4.28
N THR A 19 -6.07 3.41 -3.55
CA THR A 19 -7.51 3.13 -3.54
C THR A 19 -8.09 3.32 -4.95
N ALA A 20 -7.75 4.43 -5.62
CA ALA A 20 -8.18 4.68 -6.99
C ALA A 20 -7.64 3.62 -7.97
N LEU A 21 -6.36 3.26 -7.85
CA LEU A 21 -5.74 2.23 -8.69
C LEU A 21 -6.40 0.86 -8.51
N CYS A 22 -6.69 0.44 -7.27
CA CYS A 22 -7.39 -0.80 -6.99
C CYS A 22 -8.79 -0.83 -7.63
N GLU A 23 -9.55 0.26 -7.56
CA GLU A 23 -10.85 0.35 -8.23
C GLU A 23 -10.74 0.35 -9.74
N LEU A 24 -9.77 1.09 -10.30
CA LEU A 24 -9.53 1.12 -11.73
C LEU A 24 -9.20 -0.28 -12.25
N LEU A 25 -8.28 -0.99 -11.60
CA LEU A 25 -7.93 -2.36 -11.96
C LEU A 25 -9.14 -3.29 -11.84
N ARG A 26 -9.91 -3.22 -10.75
CA ARG A 26 -11.14 -4.03 -10.59
C ARG A 26 -12.13 -3.82 -11.73
N LEU A 27 -12.31 -2.58 -12.19
CA LEU A 27 -13.22 -2.25 -13.29
C LEU A 27 -12.66 -2.71 -14.64
N LEU A 28 -11.35 -2.53 -14.88
CA LEU A 28 -10.71 -2.95 -16.13
C LEU A 28 -10.64 -4.47 -16.28
N THR A 29 -10.47 -5.21 -15.18
CA THR A 29 -10.43 -6.67 -15.17
C THR A 29 -11.81 -7.33 -15.10
N ALA A 30 -12.90 -6.55 -15.03
CA ALA A 30 -14.26 -7.09 -15.08
C ALA A 30 -14.60 -7.69 -16.45
N LYS A 31 -13.86 -7.30 -17.49
CA LYS A 31 -13.95 -7.89 -18.83
C LYS A 31 -12.87 -8.95 -18.98
N ASP A 32 -13.23 -10.07 -19.59
CA ASP A 32 -12.28 -11.12 -19.97
C ASP A 32 -11.47 -10.69 -21.21
N LYS A 33 -10.59 -9.71 -21.02
CA LYS A 33 -9.66 -9.21 -22.04
C LYS A 33 -8.30 -8.98 -21.41
N LYS A 34 -7.26 -9.20 -22.21
CA LYS A 34 -5.88 -8.92 -21.80
C LYS A 34 -5.74 -7.44 -21.45
N LEU A 35 -5.11 -7.15 -20.32
CA LEU A 35 -4.77 -5.82 -19.85
C LEU A 35 -3.25 -5.67 -19.84
N PHE A 36 -2.75 -4.55 -20.35
CA PHE A 36 -1.36 -4.13 -20.18
C PHE A 36 -1.31 -2.99 -19.17
N VAL A 37 -0.37 -3.06 -18.22
CA VAL A 37 -0.16 -2.04 -17.19
C VAL A 37 1.26 -1.51 -17.34
N LEU A 38 1.37 -0.19 -17.52
CA LEU A 38 2.63 0.53 -17.55
C LEU A 38 2.67 1.49 -16.36
N ASP A 39 3.68 1.32 -15.51
CA ASP A 39 3.97 2.25 -14.43
C ASP A 39 5.28 2.98 -14.76
N THR A 40 5.17 4.28 -15.08
CA THR A 40 6.31 5.11 -15.49
C THR A 40 7.24 5.43 -14.32
N HIS A 41 6.76 5.30 -13.08
CA HIS A 41 7.49 5.66 -11.86
C HIS A 41 7.24 4.62 -10.74
N ALA A 42 7.43 3.34 -11.05
CA ALA A 42 7.07 2.21 -10.18
C ALA A 42 7.76 2.18 -8.79
N GLY A 43 8.87 2.90 -8.63
CA GLY A 43 9.63 2.89 -7.38
C GLY A 43 10.19 1.51 -7.05
N ALA A 44 10.28 1.18 -5.76
CA ALA A 44 10.86 -0.08 -5.26
C ALA A 44 9.87 -1.26 -5.20
N GLY A 45 8.58 -1.04 -5.50
CA GLY A 45 7.51 -2.03 -5.37
C GLY A 45 7.03 -2.27 -3.93
N GLY A 46 7.94 -2.40 -2.96
CA GLY A 46 7.64 -2.56 -1.54
C GLY A 46 8.47 -1.64 -0.65
N TYR A 47 7.93 -1.27 0.52
CA TYR A 47 8.61 -0.42 1.49
C TYR A 47 8.40 -0.96 2.91
N ASP A 48 9.50 -1.10 3.65
CA ASP A 48 9.45 -1.38 5.08
C ASP A 48 9.05 -0.11 5.84
N LEU A 49 7.85 -0.14 6.44
CA LEU A 49 7.29 0.98 7.20
C LEU A 49 7.94 1.13 8.59
N ALA A 50 8.71 0.14 9.06
CA ALA A 50 9.50 0.23 10.28
C ALA A 50 10.90 0.84 10.04
N ALA A 51 11.31 1.01 8.78
CA ALA A 51 12.61 1.55 8.43
C ALA A 51 12.77 3.03 8.84
N ASP A 52 14.02 3.45 9.08
CA ASP A 52 14.35 4.82 9.52
C ASP A 52 13.76 5.91 8.64
N LYS A 53 13.65 5.69 7.32
CA LYS A 53 13.09 6.68 6.38
C LYS A 53 11.60 6.93 6.62
N ALA A 54 10.80 5.88 6.81
CA ALA A 54 9.37 6.00 7.03
C ALA A 54 9.10 6.67 8.39
N ARG A 55 9.81 6.22 9.43
CA ARG A 55 9.71 6.77 10.79
C ARG A 55 10.06 8.25 10.91
N ARG A 56 10.92 8.78 10.03
CA ARG A 56 11.32 10.20 10.08
C ARG A 56 10.18 11.17 9.76
N THR A 57 9.19 10.76 8.98
CA THR A 57 8.07 11.63 8.60
C THR A 57 6.79 11.31 9.37
N GLY A 58 6.60 10.05 9.80
CA GLY A 58 5.39 9.63 10.49
C GLY A 58 4.17 9.50 9.56
N GLU A 59 4.37 9.57 8.23
CA GLU A 59 3.26 9.59 7.27
C GLU A 59 2.51 8.25 7.23
N ALA A 60 3.23 7.13 7.38
CA ALA A 60 2.62 5.79 7.41
C ALA A 60 1.73 5.61 8.65
N GLU A 61 2.19 6.10 9.81
CA GLU A 61 1.48 6.11 11.08
C GLU A 61 0.17 6.91 10.97
N ALA A 62 0.23 8.10 10.36
CA ALA A 62 -0.96 8.92 10.10
C ALA A 62 -1.86 8.37 8.98
N GLY A 63 -1.32 7.50 8.13
CA GLY A 63 -1.98 6.93 6.95
C GLY A 63 -2.36 5.46 7.11
N ILE A 64 -1.65 4.59 6.39
CA ILE A 64 -2.02 3.18 6.25
C ILE A 64 -2.05 2.42 7.58
N LEU A 65 -1.12 2.69 8.50
CA LEU A 65 -1.05 1.97 9.77
C LEU A 65 -2.25 2.29 10.66
N ARG A 66 -2.67 3.56 10.71
CA ARG A 66 -3.93 3.95 11.36
C ARG A 66 -5.13 3.27 10.69
N LEU A 67 -5.22 3.36 9.37
CA LEU A 67 -6.37 2.85 8.62
C LEU A 67 -6.53 1.32 8.75
N LEU A 68 -5.43 0.58 8.92
CA LEU A 68 -5.46 -0.87 9.16
C LEU A 68 -6.16 -1.24 10.46
N GLY A 69 -6.06 -0.39 11.49
CA GLY A 69 -6.69 -0.57 12.79
C GLY A 69 -8.16 -0.12 12.87
N GLU A 70 -8.68 0.56 11.85
CA GLU A 70 -10.06 1.04 11.83
C GLU A 70 -11.07 -0.10 11.58
N SER A 71 -12.27 0.05 12.14
CA SER A 71 -13.37 -0.89 11.94
C SER A 71 -13.78 -0.98 10.47
N ARG A 72 -14.16 -2.18 10.01
CA ARG A 72 -14.65 -2.39 8.64
C ARG A 72 -16.14 -2.10 8.49
N SER A 73 -16.85 -1.90 9.60
CA SER A 73 -18.25 -1.50 9.59
C SER A 73 -18.40 -0.10 8.99
N GLY A 74 -19.26 0.05 7.98
CA GLY A 74 -19.47 1.34 7.30
C GLY A 74 -18.30 1.80 6.41
N MET A 75 -17.24 1.02 6.28
CA MET A 75 -16.10 1.37 5.44
C MET A 75 -16.49 1.35 3.95
N PRO A 76 -16.15 2.38 3.16
CA PRO A 76 -16.39 2.36 1.73
C PRO A 76 -15.73 1.14 1.07
N GLY A 77 -16.46 0.47 0.18
CA GLY A 77 -16.00 -0.79 -0.43
C GLY A 77 -14.67 -0.66 -1.18
N ALA A 78 -14.39 0.50 -1.77
CA ALA A 78 -13.10 0.78 -2.42
C ALA A 78 -11.93 0.74 -1.44
N VAL A 79 -12.09 1.36 -0.27
CA VAL A 79 -11.08 1.38 0.79
C VAL A 79 -10.89 -0.03 1.37
N ALA A 80 -11.99 -0.77 1.58
CA ALA A 80 -11.92 -2.15 2.05
C ALA A 80 -11.13 -3.06 1.10
N ARG A 81 -11.34 -2.92 -0.23
CA ARG A 81 -10.60 -3.68 -1.25
C ARG A 81 -9.13 -3.28 -1.33
N TYR A 82 -8.81 -2.00 -1.22
CA TYR A 82 -7.42 -1.54 -1.12
C TYR A 82 -6.72 -2.17 0.10
N LEU A 83 -7.35 -2.14 1.27
CA LEU A 83 -6.78 -2.73 2.48
C LEU A 83 -6.63 -4.25 2.38
N ALA A 84 -7.55 -4.93 1.69
CA ALA A 84 -7.40 -6.36 1.38
C ALA A 84 -6.19 -6.63 0.46
N ALA A 85 -5.92 -5.74 -0.49
CA ALA A 85 -4.73 -5.82 -1.34
C ALA A 85 -3.43 -5.59 -0.55
N VAL A 86 -3.40 -4.62 0.37
CA VAL A 86 -2.26 -4.40 1.28
C VAL A 86 -2.01 -5.66 2.12
N GLN A 87 -3.04 -6.20 2.77
CA GLN A 87 -2.90 -7.43 3.56
C GLN A 87 -2.47 -8.64 2.71
N ALA A 88 -2.94 -8.73 1.45
CA ALA A 88 -2.50 -9.79 0.54
C ALA A 88 -1.03 -9.63 0.15
N TYR A 89 -0.57 -8.41 -0.05
CA TYR A 89 0.85 -8.10 -0.26
C TYR A 89 1.67 -8.50 0.96
N ASP A 90 1.28 -8.07 2.17
CA ASP A 90 2.01 -8.36 3.41
C ASP A 90 2.05 -9.87 3.71
N ARG A 91 0.98 -10.62 3.43
CA ARG A 91 1.03 -12.09 3.55
C ARG A 91 2.02 -12.74 2.61
N LYS A 92 2.23 -12.17 1.42
CA LYS A 92 3.10 -12.74 0.38
C LYS A 92 4.55 -12.28 0.49
N PHE A 93 4.77 -11.04 0.90
CA PHE A 93 6.07 -10.35 0.84
C PHE A 93 6.46 -9.66 2.14
N GLY A 94 5.53 -9.48 3.07
CA GLY A 94 5.81 -8.88 4.36
C GLY A 94 6.76 -9.76 5.17
N THR A 95 7.62 -9.12 5.95
CA THR A 95 8.54 -9.80 6.86
C THR A 95 7.75 -10.34 8.06
N GLN A 96 7.26 -11.58 7.95
CA GLN A 96 6.82 -12.34 9.12
C GLN A 96 8.05 -12.52 10.03
N GLY A 97 8.14 -11.72 11.10
CA GLY A 97 9.06 -11.91 12.22
C GLY A 97 10.52 -12.19 11.86
N SER A 98 11.35 -11.14 11.78
CA SER A 98 12.74 -11.25 12.25
C SER A 98 12.73 -11.31 13.79
N ALA A 99 12.19 -12.41 14.33
CA ALA A 99 12.48 -12.90 15.66
C ALA A 99 13.56 -13.98 15.49
N GLY A 100 14.81 -13.62 15.82
CA GLY A 100 15.91 -14.57 16.03
C GLY A 100 16.99 -14.58 14.94
N GLY A 101 18.19 -14.12 15.31
CA GLY A 101 19.45 -14.54 14.67
C GLY A 101 20.43 -13.40 14.39
N GLY A 102 21.40 -13.20 15.29
CA GLY A 102 22.59 -12.37 15.10
C GLY A 102 22.94 -11.51 16.30
#